data_AF-A0A401TR60-F1
#
_entry.id   AF-A0A401TR60-F1
#
_cell.length_a   1.000
_cell.length_b   1.000
_cell.length_c   1.000
_cell.angle_alpha   90.00
_cell.angle_beta   90.00
_cell.angle_gamma   90.00
#
_symmetry.space_group_name_H-M   'P 1'
#
loop_
_entity.id
_entity.type
_entity.pdbx_description
1 polymer ?
#
loop_
_entity_poly.entity_id
_entity_poly.type
_entity_poly.pdbx_seq_one_letter_code
_entity_poly.pdbx_strand_id
1 'polypeptide(L)'
;QTDPANPPGCLLVQGGLACGTGSENVPFELAARRTRTEDQLRERFVRAKADGDLGASVDPVTLARYLSAVTSGMCVMASSGANRETLREIAAVSLKAFEEQTKG
;
A
#
# COMPACT_ATOMS: atom_id res chain seq x y z
N GLN A 1 9.47 -0.26 30.92
CA GLN A 1 10.27 -1.36 31.49
C GLN A 1 10.19 -2.49 30.48
N THR A 2 11.30 -2.87 29.83
CA THR A 2 11.36 -3.90 28.78
C THR A 2 12.07 -5.14 29.33
N ASP A 3 11.39 -6.27 29.27
CA ASP A 3 11.88 -7.59 29.69
C ASP A 3 12.98 -8.10 28.73
N PRO A 4 14.17 -8.53 29.22
CA PRO A 4 15.23 -9.11 28.40
C PRO A 4 14.85 -10.42 27.68
N ALA A 5 13.75 -11.09 28.07
CA ALA A 5 13.32 -12.35 27.50
C ALA A 5 12.37 -12.22 26.28
N ASN A 6 11.92 -11.01 25.94
CA ASN A 6 11.01 -10.79 24.82
C ASN A 6 11.48 -9.60 23.95
N PRO A 7 12.22 -9.85 22.86
CA PRO A 7 12.72 -8.76 22.03
C PRO A 7 11.56 -7.96 21.42
N PRO A 8 11.57 -6.62 21.49
CA PRO A 8 10.54 -5.79 20.89
C PRO A 8 10.73 -5.78 19.38
N GLY A 9 9.97 -6.63 18.69
CA GLY A 9 10.01 -6.69 17.24
C GLY A 9 9.04 -7.73 16.73
N CYS A 10 7.96 -7.27 16.11
CA CYS A 10 7.11 -8.16 15.34
C CYS A 10 8.00 -8.85 14.29
N LEU A 11 7.99 -10.19 14.28
CA LEU A 11 8.74 -11.02 13.33
C LEU A 11 8.48 -10.62 11.85
N LEU A 12 7.35 -9.93 11.60
CA LEU A 12 6.95 -9.36 10.32
C LEU A 12 7.78 -8.14 9.86
N VAL A 13 8.46 -7.44 10.77
CA VAL A 13 9.19 -6.18 10.47
C VAL A 13 10.66 -6.44 10.16
N GLN A 14 11.27 -7.48 10.74
CA GLN A 14 12.69 -7.80 10.50
C GLN A 14 12.92 -8.82 9.36
N GLY A 15 11.88 -9.50 8.88
CA GLY A 15 12.01 -10.52 7.84
C GLY A 15 12.18 -10.01 6.40
N GLY A 16 12.08 -8.69 6.17
CA GLY A 16 11.99 -8.13 4.81
C GLY A 16 13.25 -7.42 4.28
N LEU A 17 14.27 -7.19 5.11
CA LEU A 17 15.45 -6.37 4.75
C LEU A 17 16.81 -7.08 4.92
N ALA A 18 16.82 -8.33 5.38
CA ALA A 18 18.03 -9.16 5.35
C ALA A 18 18.01 -10.07 4.11
N CYS A 19 18.15 -9.50 2.91
CA CYS A 19 18.62 -10.27 1.76
C CYS A 19 20.15 -10.49 1.91
N GLY A 20 20.53 -11.30 2.90
CA GLY A 20 21.76 -12.08 2.82
C GLY A 20 21.54 -13.22 1.81
N THR A 21 22.61 -13.71 1.18
CA THR A 21 22.59 -14.78 0.17
C THR A 21 21.71 -15.96 0.61
N GLY A 22 20.50 -16.07 0.06
CA GLY A 22 19.51 -17.11 0.41
C GLY A 22 18.03 -16.79 0.19
N SER A 23 17.65 -15.57 -0.23
CA SER A 23 16.25 -15.12 -0.29
C SER A 23 15.74 -14.83 -1.72
N GLU A 24 15.91 -15.77 -2.64
CA GLU A 24 15.53 -15.62 -4.05
C GLU A 24 13.99 -15.59 -4.27
N ASN A 25 13.19 -15.98 -3.27
CA ASN A 25 11.71 -16.06 -3.35
C ASN A 25 10.97 -14.83 -2.81
N VAL A 26 11.64 -13.90 -2.13
CA VAL A 26 11.01 -12.73 -1.50
C VAL A 26 10.43 -11.73 -2.52
N PRO A 27 11.07 -11.44 -3.67
CA PRO A 27 10.51 -10.55 -4.68
C PRO A 27 9.20 -11.07 -5.30
N PHE A 28 9.07 -12.39 -5.48
CA PHE A 28 7.87 -13.01 -6.07
C PHE A 28 6.68 -12.97 -5.11
N GLU A 29 6.88 -13.26 -3.83
CA GLU A 29 5.86 -13.13 -2.78
C GLU A 29 5.39 -11.69 -2.60
N LEU A 30 6.31 -10.72 -2.68
CA LEU A 30 5.96 -9.30 -2.62
C LEU A 30 5.21 -8.83 -3.88
N ALA A 31 5.55 -9.34 -5.07
CA ALA A 31 4.81 -9.08 -6.29
C ALA A 31 3.38 -9.68 -6.24
N ALA A 32 3.25 -10.93 -5.79
CA ALA A 32 1.95 -11.60 -5.64
C ALA A 32 1.03 -10.88 -4.62
N ARG A 33 1.60 -10.40 -3.51
CA ARG A 33 0.85 -9.58 -2.52
C ARG A 33 0.39 -8.24 -3.11
N ARG A 34 1.20 -7.61 -3.95
CA ARG A 34 0.83 -6.36 -4.65
C ARG A 34 -0.30 -6.60 -5.65
N THR A 35 -0.22 -7.65 -6.46
CA THR A 35 -1.29 -8.00 -7.42
C THR A 35 -2.62 -8.30 -6.73
N ARG A 36 -2.59 -9.08 -5.64
CA ARG A 36 -3.81 -9.37 -4.85
C ARG A 36 -4.43 -8.10 -4.26
N THR A 37 -3.61 -7.12 -3.86
CA THR A 37 -4.09 -5.84 -3.32
C THR A 37 -4.78 -5.00 -4.40
N GLU A 38 -4.23 -4.97 -5.63
CA GLU A 38 -4.85 -4.27 -6.75
C GLU A 38 -6.20 -4.89 -7.14
N ASP A 39 -6.29 -6.22 -7.17
CA ASP A 39 -7.55 -6.92 -7.49
C ASP A 39 -8.65 -6.58 -6.48
N GLN A 40 -8.34 -6.58 -5.18
CA GLN A 40 -9.28 -6.20 -4.12
C GLN A 40 -9.72 -4.75 -4.22
N LEU A 41 -8.79 -3.83 -4.52
CA LEU A 41 -9.11 -2.41 -4.76
C LEU A 41 -10.02 -2.25 -5.97
N ARG A 42 -9.74 -2.95 -7.06
CA ARG A 42 -10.57 -2.94 -8.26
C ARG A 42 -12.00 -3.39 -7.96
N GLU A 43 -12.17 -4.53 -7.30
CA GLU A 43 -13.50 -5.03 -6.93
C GLU A 43 -14.27 -4.03 -6.05
N ARG A 44 -13.58 -3.43 -5.07
CA ARG A 44 -14.18 -2.41 -4.20
C ARG A 44 -14.61 -1.16 -4.98
N PHE A 45 -13.81 -0.69 -5.94
CA PHE A 45 -14.13 0.50 -6.73
C PHE A 45 -15.17 0.25 -7.81
N VAL A 46 -15.22 -0.96 -8.38
CA VAL A 46 -16.33 -1.36 -9.27
C VAL A 46 -17.65 -1.30 -8.52
N ARG A 47 -17.69 -1.81 -7.28
CA ARG A 47 -18.87 -1.68 -6.42
C ARG A 47 -19.16 -0.21 -6.08
N ALA A 48 -18.16 0.56 -5.69
CA ALA A 48 -18.33 2.00 -5.39
C ALA A 48 -18.96 2.77 -6.56
N LYS A 49 -18.54 2.47 -7.80
CA LYS A 49 -19.10 3.09 -9.00
C LYS A 49 -20.54 2.66 -9.26
N ALA A 50 -20.87 1.39 -9.02
CA ALA A 50 -22.25 0.91 -9.12
C ALA A 50 -23.16 1.55 -8.06
N ASP A 51 -22.63 1.82 -6.87
CA ASP A 51 -23.34 2.42 -5.74
C ASP A 51 -23.48 3.96 -5.88
N GLY A 52 -22.77 4.57 -6.83
CA GLY A 52 -22.80 6.03 -7.07
C GLY A 52 -21.80 6.83 -6.23
N ASP A 53 -20.91 6.16 -5.49
CA ASP A 53 -19.87 6.79 -4.64
C ASP A 53 -18.70 7.37 -5.45
N LEU A 54 -18.57 6.98 -6.74
CA LEU A 54 -17.53 7.47 -7.64
C LEU A 54 -18.15 8.29 -8.76
N GLY A 55 -17.46 9.37 -9.15
CA GLY A 55 -17.85 10.21 -10.28
C GLY A 55 -18.01 9.39 -11.57
N ALA A 56 -18.96 9.79 -12.42
CA ALA A 56 -19.31 9.06 -13.64
C ALA A 56 -18.12 8.86 -14.60
N SER A 57 -17.16 9.79 -14.61
CA SER A 57 -15.95 9.74 -15.44
C SER A 57 -14.82 8.88 -14.87
N VAL A 58 -14.93 8.42 -13.62
CA VAL A 58 -13.85 7.71 -12.93
C VAL A 58 -13.76 6.26 -13.41
N ASP A 59 -12.61 5.82 -13.89
CA ASP A 59 -12.36 4.40 -14.16
C ASP A 59 -11.90 3.68 -12.88
N PRO A 60 -12.69 2.72 -12.34
CA PRO A 60 -12.32 1.96 -11.15
C PRO A 60 -10.98 1.22 -11.27
N VAL A 61 -10.63 0.75 -12.47
CA VAL A 61 -9.39 0.00 -12.71
C VAL A 61 -8.19 0.93 -12.60
N THR A 62 -8.25 2.09 -13.25
CA THR A 62 -7.21 3.11 -13.16
C THR A 62 -7.04 3.62 -11.73
N LEU A 63 -8.13 3.81 -10.99
CA LEU A 63 -8.08 4.23 -9.58
C LEU A 63 -7.42 3.18 -8.67
N ALA A 64 -7.70 1.90 -8.89
CA ALA A 64 -7.05 0.80 -8.18
C ALA A 64 -5.54 0.75 -8.43
N ARG A 65 -5.11 0.94 -9.68
CA ARG A 65 -3.69 1.02 -10.05
C ARG A 65 -2.98 2.20 -9.39
N TYR A 66 -3.62 3.37 -9.39
CA TYR A 66 -3.08 4.57 -8.73
C TYR A 66 -2.79 4.30 -7.25
N LEU A 67 -3.78 3.83 -6.49
CA LEU A 67 -3.59 3.57 -5.06
C LEU A 67 -2.60 2.44 -4.78
N SER A 68 -2.57 1.41 -5.63
CA SER A 68 -1.59 0.31 -5.54
C SER A 68 -0.16 0.82 -5.75
N ALA A 69 0.04 1.73 -6.70
CA ALA A 69 1.33 2.36 -6.98
C ALA A 69 1.79 3.27 -5.84
N VAL A 70 0.90 4.12 -5.32
CA VAL A 70 1.18 4.99 -4.15
C VAL A 70 1.62 4.14 -2.96
N THR A 71 0.83 3.12 -2.60
CA THR A 71 1.10 2.25 -1.46
C THR A 71 2.45 1.54 -1.63
N SER A 72 2.70 1.00 -2.83
CA SER A 72 3.96 0.37 -3.19
C SER A 72 5.16 1.31 -3.04
N GLY A 73 5.04 2.55 -3.50
CA GLY A 73 6.09 3.58 -3.37
C GLY A 73 6.36 3.93 -1.91
N MET A 74 5.30 4.09 -1.11
CA MET A 74 5.42 4.35 0.33
C MET A 74 6.14 3.22 1.07
N CYS A 75 5.87 1.95 0.72
CA CYS A 75 6.61 0.81 1.30
C CYS A 75 8.11 0.86 0.96
N VAL A 76 8.46 1.22 -0.28
CA VAL A 76 9.86 1.38 -0.70
C VAL A 76 10.52 2.52 0.08
N MET A 77 9.89 3.69 0.16
CA MET A 77 10.40 4.83 0.93
C MET A 77 10.59 4.51 2.41
N ALA A 78 9.62 3.83 3.03
CA ALA A 78 9.73 3.39 4.43
C ALA A 78 10.92 2.44 4.63
N SER A 79 11.13 1.51 3.71
CA SER A 79 12.25 0.56 3.74
C SER A 79 13.60 1.26 3.54
N SER A 80 13.62 2.36 2.80
CA SER A 80 14.80 3.22 2.58
C SER A 80 15.00 4.29 3.68
N GLY A 81 14.25 4.23 4.78
CA GLY A 81 14.46 5.11 5.95
C GLY A 81 13.68 6.43 5.95
N ALA A 82 12.66 6.59 5.08
CA ALA A 82 11.77 7.75 5.15
C ALA A 82 11.08 7.82 6.52
N ASN A 83 11.00 9.03 7.07
CA ASN A 83 10.35 9.25 8.36
C ASN A 83 8.82 9.15 8.24
N ARG A 84 8.14 9.02 9.39
CA ARG A 84 6.69 8.82 9.45
C ARG A 84 5.89 10.05 8.97
N GLU A 85 6.44 11.26 9.13
CA GLU A 85 5.79 12.49 8.72
C GLU A 85 5.69 12.57 7.19
N THR A 86 6.80 12.35 6.49
CA THR A 86 6.84 12.30 5.01
C THR A 86 5.84 11.28 4.45
N LEU A 87 5.77 10.08 5.03
CA LEU A 87 4.80 9.07 4.58
C LEU A 87 3.34 9.50 4.80
N ARG A 88 3.05 10.26 5.87
CA ARG A 88 1.72 10.81 6.12
C ARG A 88 1.35 11.93 5.15
N GLU A 89 2.31 12.78 4.79
CA GLU A 89 2.10 13.83 3.78
C GLU A 89 1.70 13.22 2.43
N ILE A 90 2.41 12.16 2.01
CA ILE A 90 2.08 11.43 0.77
C ILE A 90 0.68 10.82 0.86
N ALA A 91 0.35 10.14 1.97
CA ALA A 91 -0.99 9.59 2.17
C ALA A 91 -2.09 10.67 2.12
N ALA A 92 -1.84 11.85 2.72
CA ALA A 92 -2.78 12.95 2.71
C ALA A 92 -3.00 13.52 1.29
N VAL A 93 -1.94 13.65 0.50
CA VAL A 93 -2.05 14.06 -0.92
C VAL A 93 -2.83 13.03 -1.72
N SER A 94 -2.55 11.74 -1.52
CA SER A 94 -3.26 10.68 -2.23
C SER A 94 -4.74 10.58 -1.84
N LEU A 95 -5.09 10.84 -0.58
CA LEU A 95 -6.48 10.91 -0.15
C LEU A 95 -7.21 12.09 -0.79
N LYS A 96 -6.57 13.27 -0.86
CA LYS A 96 -7.15 14.44 -1.55
C LYS A 96 -7.40 14.16 -3.02
N ALA A 97 -6.43 13.55 -3.71
CA ALA A 97 -6.61 13.12 -5.09
C ALA A 97 -7.84 12.21 -5.18
N PHE A 98 -7.90 11.14 -4.36
CA PHE A 98 -9.04 10.22 -4.33
C PHE A 98 -10.40 10.91 -4.08
N GLU A 99 -10.46 11.85 -3.13
CA GLU A 99 -11.68 12.61 -2.82
C GLU A 99 -12.20 13.38 -4.04
N GLU A 100 -11.32 13.95 -4.87
CA GLU A 100 -11.70 14.63 -6.11
C GLU A 100 -12.37 13.68 -7.11
N GLN A 101 -12.10 12.37 -7.04
CA GLN A 101 -12.78 11.36 -7.87
C GLN A 101 -14.14 10.93 -7.29
N THR A 102 -14.35 11.09 -5.98
CA THR A 102 -15.63 10.76 -5.33
C THR A 102 -16.70 11.86 -5.43
N LYS A 103 -16.30 13.10 -5.72
CA LYS A 103 -17.23 14.23 -5.89
C LYS A 103 -17.91 14.15 -7.27
N GLY A 104 -19.03 13.45 -7.34
CA GLY A 104 -20.00 13.46 -8.44
C GLY A 104 -21.17 14.37 -8.15
#